data_AF-A0A8H7J526-F1
#
_entry.id   AF-A0A8H7J526-F1
#
_cell.length_a   1.000
_cell.length_b   1.000
_cell.length_c   1.000
_cell.angle_alpha   90.00
_cell.angle_beta   90.00
_cell.angle_gamma   90.00
#
_symmetry.space_group_name_H-M   'P 1'
#
loop_
_entity.id
_entity.type
_entity.pdbx_description
1 polymer ?
#
loop_
_entity_poly.entity_id
_entity_poly.type
_entity_poly.pdbx_seq_one_letter_code
_entity_poly.pdbx_strand_id
1 'polypeptide(L)'
;MAKRKRNNASSNAVKKQATASLPSPPHEKETALGAPSIHAVISPEEMEITVETLQSLTEHPVLIKSKACKELRAAVYNFRQASTTGMAAAENSNLTGRISAALTDGKYTDAMILLAEMRIRKETPTLGALCRWVRTLDVISGLSIHVQVPSQTVVGKNASNEELVHVLDAILRVTGPTDTTSRGIDATSGPISLQETWNLRPATEPTRQLRRSVEDKSIFASSVINKDSFHVIETTPGPLRKPPNLHPAVLFASQDDTVLLGEGPKTECYKHPIVPDLRLIKDVLSPEECSSIVAAGETMEFIPDAPMRPQGEDTSILAHNFYWIVDQAFHDKLWSRVKAFVPESVGGRLVRGINRRFRVYRYVPGAEYRCHIDGAWPPSGIDAATDAYQYDSSPAGEKQSSLFTFLIYLNDDFRGGETTFFIPSVKEGVINAYPVKPIMGSVAVFPHGEAAGALLHEGTGVVEGAKYVIRTDVEYDIDATV
;
A
#
# COMPACT_ATOMS: atom_id res chain seq x y z
N MET A 1 8.02 70.30 -20.47
CA MET A 1 8.47 70.14 -21.88
C MET A 1 9.98 69.93 -21.87
N ALA A 2 10.66 69.12 -22.67
CA ALA A 2 10.39 67.90 -23.42
C ALA A 2 11.76 67.49 -24.01
N LYS A 3 11.96 66.18 -24.23
CA LYS A 3 13.00 65.52 -25.08
C LYS A 3 14.42 65.38 -24.53
N ARG A 4 14.83 64.12 -24.30
CA ARG A 4 15.77 63.42 -25.22
C ARG A 4 15.80 61.89 -25.04
N LYS A 5 15.59 61.21 -26.18
CA LYS A 5 16.11 59.93 -26.69
C LYS A 5 16.34 58.73 -25.75
N ARG A 6 15.63 57.64 -26.04
CA ARG A 6 16.12 56.25 -25.89
C ARG A 6 16.05 55.56 -27.26
N ASN A 7 17.16 54.93 -27.66
CA ASN A 7 17.26 54.06 -28.81
C ASN A 7 16.69 52.68 -28.45
N ASN A 8 15.90 52.13 -29.37
CA ASN A 8 15.47 50.75 -29.42
C ASN A 8 16.60 49.86 -29.95
N ALA A 9 16.84 48.74 -29.27
CA ALA A 9 17.38 47.52 -29.88
C ALA A 9 16.65 46.33 -29.25
N SER A 10 15.85 45.65 -30.07
CA SER A 10 15.15 44.40 -29.80
C SER A 10 16.11 43.22 -29.93
N SER A 11 16.07 42.28 -28.99
CA SER A 11 16.51 40.91 -29.22
C SER A 11 15.50 39.91 -28.63
N ASN A 12 15.34 38.82 -29.36
CA ASN A 12 14.22 37.89 -29.36
C ASN A 12 14.04 37.09 -28.06
N ALA A 13 12.79 36.96 -27.61
CA ALA A 13 12.39 36.01 -26.58
C ALA A 13 12.01 34.67 -27.21
N VAL A 14 12.81 33.63 -26.93
CA VAL A 14 12.46 32.23 -27.20
C VAL A 14 11.69 31.69 -26.00
N LYS A 15 10.42 31.31 -26.21
CA LYS A 15 9.61 30.56 -25.24
C LYS A 15 10.19 29.15 -25.07
N LYS A 16 10.62 28.79 -23.87
CA LYS A 16 10.90 27.39 -23.49
C LYS A 16 9.57 26.69 -23.19
N GLN A 17 9.28 25.62 -23.93
CA GLN A 17 8.27 24.62 -23.61
C GLN A 17 8.62 23.93 -22.29
N ALA A 18 7.65 23.80 -21.39
CA ALA A 18 7.74 22.98 -20.20
C ALA A 18 7.37 21.54 -20.58
N THR A 19 8.32 20.61 -20.46
CA THR A 19 8.09 19.17 -20.52
C THR A 19 7.48 18.72 -19.19
N ALA A 20 6.28 18.12 -19.25
CA ALA A 20 5.64 17.48 -18.11
C ALA A 20 6.40 16.18 -17.77
N SER A 21 7.13 16.18 -16.67
CA SER A 21 7.77 14.98 -16.09
C SER A 21 6.89 14.44 -14.95
N LEU A 22 6.60 13.14 -14.99
CA LEU A 22 5.90 12.42 -13.92
C LEU A 22 6.68 12.51 -12.59
N PRO A 23 6.03 12.65 -11.43
CA PRO A 23 6.71 12.73 -10.15
C PRO A 23 7.21 11.34 -9.73
N SER A 24 8.51 11.09 -9.93
CA SER A 24 9.23 10.03 -9.22
C SER A 24 9.22 10.31 -7.70
N PRO A 25 9.26 9.29 -6.83
CA PRO A 25 9.45 9.50 -5.40
C PRO A 25 10.73 10.31 -5.16
N PRO A 26 10.78 11.18 -4.12
CA PRO A 26 11.82 12.18 -4.00
C PRO A 26 13.18 11.50 -3.94
N HIS A 27 13.98 11.71 -4.99
CA HIS A 27 15.43 11.63 -4.88
C HIS A 27 15.84 12.74 -3.92
N GLU A 28 16.05 12.39 -2.65
CA GLU A 28 16.77 13.25 -1.72
C GLU A 28 18.15 13.49 -2.32
N LYS A 29 18.38 14.74 -2.75
CA LYS A 29 19.72 15.20 -3.07
C LYS A 29 20.52 15.18 -1.77
N GLU A 30 21.55 14.35 -1.73
CA GLU A 30 22.58 14.39 -0.70
C GLU A 30 23.20 15.78 -0.66
N THR A 31 22.77 16.60 0.30
CA THR A 31 23.53 17.74 0.77
C THR A 31 23.35 17.86 2.28
N ALA A 32 24.25 17.23 3.03
CA ALA A 32 24.92 17.80 4.20
C ALA A 32 25.86 16.74 4.79
N LEU A 33 27.12 17.12 5.04
CA LEU A 33 28.08 16.33 5.81
C LEU A 33 27.48 16.03 7.21
N GLY A 34 27.25 14.75 7.51
CA GLY A 34 26.76 14.29 8.81
C GLY A 34 27.11 12.82 9.00
N ALA A 35 27.49 12.44 10.22
CA ALA A 35 27.83 11.07 10.56
C ALA A 35 26.73 10.08 10.08
N PRO A 36 27.09 8.88 9.59
CA PRO A 36 26.16 7.96 8.91
C PRO A 36 25.06 7.38 9.81
N SER A 37 25.09 7.66 11.11
CA SER A 37 24.11 7.24 12.11
C SER A 37 24.15 8.15 13.33
N ILE A 38 23.00 8.41 13.95
CA ILE A 38 22.89 9.14 15.22
C ILE A 38 23.72 8.49 16.34
N HIS A 39 23.85 7.16 16.29
CA HIS A 39 24.60 6.36 17.25
C HIS A 39 26.12 6.54 17.15
N ALA A 40 26.62 7.22 16.10
CA ALA A 40 28.01 7.63 16.03
C ALA A 40 28.30 8.88 16.86
N VAL A 41 27.27 9.57 17.35
CA VAL A 41 27.38 10.86 18.05
C VAL A 41 26.79 10.79 19.46
N ILE A 42 25.74 9.98 19.69
CA ILE A 42 25.02 9.86 20.98
C ILE A 42 24.71 8.39 21.25
N SER A 43 24.93 7.89 22.47
CA SER A 43 24.58 6.51 22.81
C SER A 43 23.05 6.30 22.87
N PRO A 44 22.53 5.09 22.59
CA PRO A 44 21.10 4.78 22.77
C PRO A 44 20.59 5.10 24.18
N GLU A 45 21.39 4.79 25.20
CA GLU A 45 21.04 4.99 26.61
C GLU A 45 20.96 6.49 26.95
N GLU A 46 21.89 7.31 26.44
CA GLU A 46 21.84 8.77 26.61
C GLU A 46 20.57 9.38 26.00
N MET A 47 20.15 8.86 24.84
CA MET A 47 18.92 9.29 24.18
C MET A 47 17.68 8.91 25.02
N GLU A 48 17.61 7.68 25.51
CA GLU A 48 16.52 7.20 26.34
C GLU A 48 16.37 8.03 27.63
N ILE A 49 17.48 8.22 28.37
CA ILE A 49 17.51 9.06 29.58
C ILE A 49 17.08 10.50 29.28
N THR A 50 17.48 11.05 28.13
CA THR A 50 17.09 12.40 27.72
C THR A 50 15.58 12.49 27.49
N VAL A 51 15.00 11.50 26.79
CA VAL A 51 13.55 11.43 26.54
C VAL A 51 12.78 11.31 27.86
N GLU A 52 13.17 10.39 28.74
CA GLU A 52 12.55 10.20 30.06
C GLU A 52 12.62 11.46 30.92
N THR A 53 13.76 12.16 30.89
CA THR A 53 13.96 13.41 31.62
C THR A 53 13.00 14.50 31.13
N LEU A 54 12.88 14.66 29.80
CA LEU A 54 11.96 15.64 29.20
C LEU A 54 10.49 15.30 29.48
N GLN A 55 10.12 14.02 29.43
CA GLN A 55 8.77 13.54 29.79
C GLN A 55 8.44 13.84 31.25
N SER A 56 9.34 13.47 32.18
CA SER A 56 9.17 13.74 33.63
C SER A 56 9.00 15.23 33.93
N LEU A 57 9.75 16.10 33.24
CA LEU A 57 9.61 17.55 33.40
C LEU A 57 8.29 18.08 32.83
N THR A 58 7.77 17.46 31.77
CA THR A 58 6.50 17.84 31.15
C THR A 58 5.31 17.57 32.08
N GLU A 59 5.39 16.53 32.91
CA GLU A 59 4.41 16.24 33.96
C GLU A 59 4.46 17.25 35.12
N HIS A 60 5.56 18.00 35.24
CA HIS A 60 5.79 19.00 36.29
C HIS A 60 6.12 20.39 35.73
N PRO A 61 5.19 21.05 35.01
CA PRO A 61 5.47 22.27 34.24
C PRO A 61 5.90 23.48 35.09
N VAL A 62 5.59 23.48 36.39
CA VAL A 62 6.08 24.51 37.33
C VAL A 62 7.59 24.40 37.53
N LEU A 63 8.15 23.18 37.55
CA LEU A 63 9.59 22.94 37.73
C LEU A 63 10.40 23.37 36.49
N ILE A 64 9.81 23.30 35.30
CA ILE A 64 10.44 23.80 34.06
C ILE A 64 10.79 25.29 34.18
N LYS A 65 10.01 26.07 34.95
CA LYS A 65 10.27 27.49 35.15
C LYS A 65 11.45 27.78 36.08
N SER A 66 11.88 26.80 36.87
CA SER A 66 12.95 26.93 37.86
C SER A 66 14.29 27.35 37.23
N LYS A 67 15.18 27.91 38.06
CA LYS A 67 16.55 28.23 37.64
C LYS A 67 17.32 26.98 37.19
N ALA A 68 17.04 25.81 37.79
CA ALA A 68 17.70 24.55 37.43
C ALA A 68 17.44 24.15 35.96
N CYS A 69 16.27 24.48 35.42
CA CYS A 69 15.91 24.19 34.03
C CYS A 69 16.28 25.29 33.03
N LYS A 70 17.10 26.29 33.40
CA LYS A 70 17.43 27.41 32.51
C LYS A 70 18.20 26.95 31.26
N GLU A 71 19.26 26.19 31.45
CA GLU A 71 20.11 25.72 30.35
C GLU A 71 19.37 24.71 29.48
N LEU A 72 18.62 23.79 30.10
CA LEU A 72 17.77 22.86 29.39
C LEU A 72 16.76 23.57 28.49
N ARG A 73 16.08 24.61 28.98
CA ARG A 73 15.14 25.40 28.15
C ARG A 73 15.83 26.05 26.94
N ALA A 74 17.03 26.60 27.13
CA ALA A 74 17.79 27.20 26.03
C ALA A 74 18.22 26.14 25.01
N ALA A 75 18.69 24.97 25.48
CA ALA A 75 19.06 23.84 24.64
C ALA A 75 17.86 23.31 23.83
N VAL A 76 16.71 23.08 24.49
CA VAL A 76 15.47 22.64 23.83
C VAL A 76 14.98 23.66 22.80
N TYR A 77 15.09 24.97 23.10
CA TYR A 77 14.73 26.01 22.13
C TYR A 77 15.63 25.99 20.90
N ASN A 78 16.94 25.91 21.08
CA ASN A 78 17.89 25.85 19.96
C ASN A 78 17.72 24.57 19.15
N PHE A 79 17.50 23.43 19.82
CA PHE A 79 17.17 22.16 19.16
C PHE A 79 15.90 22.28 18.31
N ARG A 80 14.83 22.86 18.89
CA ARG A 80 13.58 23.11 18.15
C ARG A 80 13.77 23.99 16.93
N GLN A 81 14.62 25.02 17.01
CA GLN A 81 14.93 25.90 15.86
C GLN A 81 15.80 25.22 14.79
N ALA A 82 16.65 24.27 15.20
CA ALA A 82 17.47 23.49 14.28
C ALA A 82 16.70 22.33 13.61
N SER A 83 15.56 21.92 14.18
CA SER A 83 14.73 20.86 13.63
C SER A 83 14.16 21.26 12.26
N THR A 84 14.47 20.45 11.25
CA THR A 84 13.93 20.60 9.89
C THR A 84 12.60 19.87 9.69
N THR A 85 12.10 19.22 10.74
CA THR A 85 10.83 18.49 10.78
C THR A 85 9.85 19.15 11.76
N GLY A 86 8.57 18.85 11.60
CA GLY A 86 7.51 19.34 12.49
C GLY A 86 6.90 20.69 12.10
N MET A 87 5.93 21.15 12.88
CA MET A 87 5.08 22.30 12.55
C MET A 87 5.84 23.62 12.43
N ALA A 88 6.94 23.78 13.19
CA ALA A 88 7.77 24.98 13.14
C ALA A 88 8.46 25.17 11.78
N ALA A 89 8.85 24.06 11.11
CA ALA A 89 9.42 24.10 9.77
C ALA A 89 8.36 24.24 8.66
N ALA A 90 7.10 23.94 8.97
CA ALA A 90 6.01 23.85 8.01
C ALA A 90 5.08 25.08 7.98
N GLU A 91 5.38 26.16 8.72
CA GLU A 91 4.52 27.33 8.87
C GLU A 91 4.12 27.98 7.52
N ASN A 92 5.04 27.97 6.55
CA ASN A 92 4.81 28.50 5.19
C ASN A 92 4.46 27.42 4.14
N SER A 93 4.19 26.19 4.56
CA SER A 93 3.84 25.10 3.65
C SER A 93 2.33 25.06 3.33
N ASN A 94 1.97 24.34 2.26
CA ASN A 94 0.56 24.08 1.94
C ASN A 94 -0.10 23.17 3.00
N LEU A 95 -1.42 22.95 2.89
CA LEU A 95 -2.15 22.14 3.88
C LEU A 95 -1.58 20.73 4.03
N THR A 96 -1.18 20.07 2.94
CA THR A 96 -0.52 18.76 3.00
C THR A 96 0.77 18.78 3.83
N GLY A 97 1.60 19.81 3.66
CA GLY A 97 2.83 19.99 4.46
C GLY A 97 2.53 20.21 5.93
N ARG A 98 1.59 21.12 6.24
CA ARG A 98 1.18 21.43 7.62
C ARG A 98 0.55 20.24 8.34
N ILE A 99 -0.30 19.46 7.65
CA ILE A 99 -0.88 18.22 8.20
C ILE A 99 0.22 17.20 8.47
N SER A 100 1.13 16.97 7.52
CA SER A 100 2.25 16.03 7.70
C SER A 100 3.10 16.40 8.92
N ALA A 101 3.35 17.69 9.09
CA ALA A 101 4.09 18.23 10.21
C ALA A 101 3.36 18.07 11.55
N ALA A 102 2.04 18.34 11.58
CA ALA A 102 1.23 18.12 12.77
C ALA A 102 1.19 16.63 13.17
N LEU A 103 1.08 15.72 12.21
CA LEU A 103 1.13 14.27 12.46
C LEU A 103 2.50 13.83 12.99
N THR A 104 3.59 14.38 12.44
CA THR A 104 4.97 14.10 12.89
C THR A 104 5.20 14.57 14.32
N ASP A 105 4.63 15.72 14.72
CA ASP A 105 4.75 16.27 16.07
C ASP A 105 3.77 15.66 17.08
N GLY A 106 2.95 14.67 16.68
CA GLY A 106 1.88 14.11 17.53
C GLY A 106 0.77 15.11 17.88
N LYS A 107 0.61 16.19 17.09
CA LYS A 107 -0.40 17.24 17.27
C LYS A 107 -1.70 16.87 16.55
N TYR A 108 -2.36 15.82 17.03
CA TYR A 108 -3.53 15.23 16.38
C TYR A 108 -4.73 16.17 16.28
N THR A 109 -4.99 16.99 17.30
CA THR A 109 -6.05 18.01 17.23
C THR A 109 -5.79 19.04 16.12
N ASP A 110 -4.55 19.53 16.00
CA ASP A 110 -4.17 20.48 14.95
C ASP A 110 -4.28 19.82 13.56
N ALA A 111 -3.85 18.55 13.44
CA ALA A 111 -4.02 17.77 12.22
C ALA A 111 -5.49 17.65 11.81
N MET A 112 -6.40 17.35 12.75
CA MET A 112 -7.84 17.27 12.47
C MET A 112 -8.44 18.60 12.01
N ILE A 113 -8.03 19.72 12.61
CA ILE A 113 -8.47 21.07 12.18
C ILE A 113 -8.02 21.34 10.73
N LEU A 114 -6.76 21.03 10.40
CA LEU A 114 -6.21 21.20 9.07
C LEU A 114 -6.85 20.26 8.03
N LEU A 115 -7.18 19.03 8.43
CA LEU A 115 -7.91 18.06 7.60
C LEU A 115 -9.34 18.53 7.33
N ALA A 116 -10.03 19.10 8.34
CA ALA A 116 -11.34 19.72 8.15
C ALA A 116 -11.26 20.91 7.18
N GLU A 117 -10.24 21.76 7.30
CA GLU A 117 -9.96 22.85 6.36
C GLU A 117 -9.75 22.31 4.93
N MET A 118 -8.91 21.28 4.76
CA MET A 118 -8.66 20.62 3.48
C MET A 118 -9.95 20.07 2.86
N ARG A 119 -10.80 19.40 3.67
CA ARG A 119 -12.12 18.89 3.26
C ARG A 119 -13.04 20.01 2.78
N ILE A 120 -13.14 21.12 3.54
CA ILE A 120 -13.98 22.28 3.19
C ILE A 120 -13.53 22.91 1.88
N ARG A 121 -12.21 22.99 1.66
CA ARG A 121 -11.61 23.52 0.43
C ARG A 121 -11.68 22.56 -0.75
N LYS A 122 -12.07 21.30 -0.53
CA LYS A 122 -12.06 20.22 -1.51
C LYS A 122 -10.65 20.01 -2.11
N GLU A 123 -9.64 20.20 -1.28
CA GLU A 123 -8.26 19.89 -1.62
C GLU A 123 -7.97 18.42 -1.30
N THR A 124 -7.01 17.83 -2.01
CA THR A 124 -6.61 16.43 -1.82
C THR A 124 -5.11 16.38 -1.57
N PRO A 125 -4.62 15.56 -0.62
CA PRO A 125 -3.18 15.38 -0.44
C PRO A 125 -2.54 14.71 -1.65
N THR A 126 -1.21 14.77 -1.74
CA THR A 126 -0.48 13.90 -2.67
C THR A 126 -0.58 12.44 -2.20
N LEU A 127 -0.57 11.47 -3.13
CA LEU A 127 -0.63 10.05 -2.79
C LEU A 127 0.49 9.66 -1.80
N GLY A 128 1.71 10.14 -2.04
CA GLY A 128 2.83 9.87 -1.14
C GLY A 128 2.64 10.41 0.28
N ALA A 129 1.95 11.55 0.44
CA ALA A 129 1.60 12.04 1.78
C ALA A 129 0.53 11.17 2.43
N LEU A 130 -0.53 10.81 1.70
CA LEU A 130 -1.59 9.92 2.19
C LEU A 130 -1.03 8.57 2.66
N CYS A 131 -0.21 7.89 1.84
CA CYS A 131 0.43 6.63 2.21
C CYS A 131 1.28 6.77 3.48
N ARG A 132 2.01 7.89 3.63
CA ARG A 132 2.80 8.16 4.84
C ARG A 132 1.91 8.38 6.06
N TRP A 133 0.85 9.18 5.96
CA TRP A 133 -0.04 9.48 7.09
C TRP A 133 -0.69 8.21 7.64
N VAL A 134 -1.25 7.37 6.76
CA VAL A 134 -1.84 6.08 7.14
C VAL A 134 -0.80 5.20 7.86
N ARG A 135 0.40 5.08 7.29
CA ARG A 135 1.48 4.27 7.86
C ARG A 135 1.99 4.83 9.20
N THR A 136 2.04 6.15 9.37
CA THR A 136 2.47 6.78 10.63
C THR A 136 1.47 6.52 11.76
N LEU A 137 0.17 6.47 11.46
CA LEU A 137 -0.84 6.19 12.48
C LEU A 137 -0.82 4.72 12.90
N ASP A 138 -0.63 3.78 11.95
CA ASP A 138 -0.56 2.31 12.16
C ASP A 138 -1.63 1.73 13.11
N VAL A 139 -2.78 2.40 13.24
CA VAL A 139 -3.76 2.11 14.30
C VAL A 139 -4.70 0.95 14.02
N ILE A 140 -4.78 0.54 12.75
CA ILE A 140 -5.67 -0.54 12.33
C ILE A 140 -4.98 -1.90 12.41
N SER A 141 -3.69 -1.97 12.10
CA SER A 141 -2.90 -3.21 12.12
C SER A 141 -2.93 -3.91 13.50
N GLY A 142 -3.13 -3.14 14.58
CA GLY A 142 -3.30 -3.68 15.92
C GLY A 142 -4.68 -4.29 16.22
N LEU A 143 -5.71 -4.03 15.42
CA LEU A 143 -7.09 -4.47 15.67
C LEU A 143 -7.39 -5.83 15.00
N SER A 144 -6.71 -6.13 13.90
CA SER A 144 -6.88 -7.34 13.10
C SER A 144 -6.26 -8.59 13.75
N ILE A 145 -5.15 -8.41 14.48
CA ILE A 145 -4.53 -9.46 15.32
C ILE A 145 -5.50 -9.93 16.42
N HIS A 146 -6.46 -9.07 16.79
CA HIS A 146 -7.34 -9.30 17.91
C HIS A 146 -8.76 -9.68 17.52
N VAL A 147 -9.05 -9.87 16.22
CA VAL A 147 -10.30 -10.51 15.79
C VAL A 147 -10.25 -11.96 16.24
N GLN A 148 -10.84 -12.28 17.39
CA GLN A 148 -10.94 -13.66 17.85
C GLN A 148 -11.75 -14.44 16.82
N VAL A 149 -11.13 -15.42 16.17
CA VAL A 149 -11.84 -16.36 15.32
C VAL A 149 -12.31 -17.53 16.20
N PRO A 150 -13.59 -17.95 16.16
CA PRO A 150 -14.61 -17.68 15.15
C PRO A 150 -15.57 -16.51 15.46
N SER A 151 -15.46 -15.85 16.61
CA SER A 151 -16.42 -14.83 17.05
C SER A 151 -16.35 -13.51 16.27
N GLN A 152 -15.29 -13.30 15.48
CA GLN A 152 -14.99 -12.06 14.76
C GLN A 152 -15.04 -10.81 15.67
N THR A 153 -14.75 -10.96 16.96
CA THR A 153 -14.78 -9.86 17.93
C THR A 153 -13.45 -9.13 17.95
N VAL A 154 -13.43 -7.82 17.72
CA VAL A 154 -12.24 -6.96 17.86
C VAL A 154 -11.88 -6.85 19.35
N VAL A 155 -10.75 -7.44 19.75
CA VAL A 155 -10.19 -7.29 21.11
C VAL A 155 -9.09 -6.20 21.08
N GLY A 156 -8.75 -5.58 22.22
CA GLY A 156 -7.68 -4.55 22.28
C GLY A 156 -8.21 -3.12 22.30
N LYS A 157 -8.72 -2.69 23.47
CA LYS A 157 -9.00 -1.27 23.75
C LYS A 157 -7.75 -0.62 24.33
N ASN A 158 -7.05 0.19 23.54
CA ASN A 158 -6.12 1.19 24.07
C ASN A 158 -6.73 2.58 23.84
N ALA A 159 -6.81 3.42 24.87
CA ALA A 159 -7.35 4.78 24.76
C ALA A 159 -6.57 5.66 23.75
N SER A 160 -5.27 5.36 23.52
CA SER A 160 -4.47 5.96 22.46
C SER A 160 -4.97 5.64 21.05
N ASN A 161 -5.73 4.56 20.87
CA ASN A 161 -6.25 4.15 19.57
C ASN A 161 -7.48 4.98 19.16
N GLU A 162 -8.25 5.56 20.09
CA GLU A 162 -9.45 6.33 19.73
C GLU A 162 -9.12 7.66 19.03
N GLU A 163 -8.20 8.46 19.60
CA GLU A 163 -7.79 9.74 19.00
C GLU A 163 -7.16 9.52 17.63
N LEU A 164 -6.30 8.51 17.50
CA LEU A 164 -5.66 8.19 16.23
C LEU A 164 -6.65 7.63 15.19
N VAL A 165 -7.67 6.86 15.60
CA VAL A 165 -8.75 6.44 14.69
C VAL A 165 -9.59 7.63 14.27
N HIS A 166 -9.82 8.64 15.13
CA HIS A 166 -10.47 9.89 14.72
C HIS A 166 -9.64 10.66 13.68
N VAL A 167 -8.31 10.73 13.86
CA VAL A 167 -7.42 11.32 12.85
C VAL A 167 -7.50 10.54 11.54
N LEU A 168 -7.50 9.20 11.61
CA LEU A 168 -7.63 8.35 10.42
C LEU A 168 -8.98 8.53 9.72
N ASP A 169 -10.08 8.58 10.46
CA ASP A 169 -11.42 8.91 9.95
C ASP A 169 -11.41 10.27 9.25
N ALA A 170 -10.79 11.29 9.85
CA ALA A 170 -10.64 12.61 9.24
C ALA A 170 -9.80 12.59 7.95
N ILE A 171 -8.72 11.81 7.90
CA ILE A 171 -7.92 11.59 6.69
C ILE A 171 -8.79 10.96 5.59
N LEU A 172 -9.48 9.87 5.92
CA LEU A 172 -10.30 9.14 4.95
C LEU A 172 -11.48 9.95 4.43
N ARG A 173 -12.07 10.85 5.24
CA ARG A 173 -13.13 11.77 4.81
C ARG A 173 -12.66 12.86 3.84
N VAL A 174 -11.35 13.13 3.78
CA VAL A 174 -10.76 14.05 2.81
C VAL A 174 -10.50 13.34 1.48
N THR A 175 -10.11 12.06 1.53
CA THR A 175 -9.57 11.34 0.37
C THR A 175 -10.55 10.36 -0.26
N GLY A 176 -11.48 9.80 0.51
CA GLY A 176 -12.26 8.65 0.12
C GLY A 176 -13.77 8.83 0.27
N PRO A 177 -14.53 7.80 -0.11
CA PRO A 177 -15.96 7.76 0.11
C PRO A 177 -16.28 7.68 1.61
N THR A 178 -17.55 7.92 1.95
CA THR A 178 -18.13 7.66 3.28
C THR A 178 -19.29 6.70 3.08
N ASP A 179 -19.41 5.67 3.93
CA ASP A 179 -20.62 4.86 3.97
C ASP A 179 -21.77 5.74 4.46
N THR A 180 -22.80 5.86 3.63
CA THR A 180 -24.00 6.65 3.92
C THR A 180 -25.11 5.83 4.57
N THR A 181 -24.92 4.51 4.71
CA THR A 181 -25.89 3.64 5.35
C THR A 181 -25.78 3.70 6.86
N SER A 182 -26.90 3.43 7.55
CA SER A 182 -26.92 3.30 9.00
C SER A 182 -26.45 1.93 9.51
N ARG A 183 -25.87 1.10 8.63
CA ARG A 183 -25.36 -0.23 9.01
C ARG A 183 -24.17 -0.06 9.95
N GLY A 184 -24.21 -0.78 11.06
CA GLY A 184 -23.13 -0.73 12.05
C GLY A 184 -23.13 0.49 12.98
N ILE A 185 -24.11 1.41 12.90
CA ILE A 185 -24.26 2.51 13.88
C ILE A 185 -24.62 1.96 15.27
N ASP A 186 -25.48 0.94 15.31
CA ASP A 186 -26.04 0.38 16.55
C ASP A 186 -25.21 -0.80 17.10
N ALA A 187 -24.26 -1.32 16.31
CA ALA A 187 -23.49 -2.52 16.64
C ALA A 187 -22.09 -2.18 17.21
N THR A 188 -22.05 -2.07 18.54
CA THR A 188 -20.87 -2.21 19.44
C THR A 188 -19.89 -1.04 19.64
N SER A 189 -19.39 -1.02 20.88
CA SER A 189 -18.73 0.04 21.64
C SER A 189 -17.23 0.23 21.32
N GLY A 190 -16.92 0.75 20.13
CA GLY A 190 -15.55 1.12 19.72
C GLY A 190 -15.50 1.97 18.43
N PRO A 191 -14.32 2.53 18.07
CA PRO A 191 -14.17 3.42 16.92
C PRO A 191 -14.06 2.69 15.56
N ILE A 192 -13.97 1.35 15.55
CA ILE A 192 -14.06 0.53 14.33
C ILE A 192 -15.27 -0.41 14.43
N SER A 193 -16.14 -0.36 13.42
CA SER A 193 -17.35 -1.17 13.30
C SER A 193 -17.18 -2.25 12.24
N LEU A 194 -16.98 -3.49 12.67
CA LEU A 194 -16.82 -4.64 11.77
C LEU A 194 -18.17 -5.00 11.13
N GLN A 195 -18.19 -5.02 9.80
CA GLN A 195 -19.37 -5.40 9.03
C GLN A 195 -19.37 -6.89 8.71
N GLU A 196 -20.53 -7.39 8.29
CA GLU A 196 -20.66 -8.77 7.81
C GLU A 196 -19.68 -9.04 6.65
N THR A 197 -18.99 -10.17 6.72
CA THR A 197 -18.03 -10.57 5.68
C THR A 197 -18.75 -10.78 4.35
N TRP A 198 -18.31 -10.07 3.31
CA TRP A 198 -18.81 -10.28 1.95
C TRP A 198 -18.25 -11.59 1.39
N ASN A 199 -19.07 -12.64 1.49
CA ASN A 199 -18.73 -14.00 1.08
C ASN A 199 -19.65 -14.46 -0.05
N LEU A 200 -19.07 -14.63 -1.25
CA LEU A 200 -19.78 -15.09 -2.45
C LEU A 200 -19.60 -16.60 -2.72
N ARG A 201 -19.05 -17.34 -1.75
CA ARG A 201 -18.86 -18.79 -1.82
C ARG A 201 -20.16 -19.50 -1.44
N PRO A 202 -20.69 -20.41 -2.29
CA PRO A 202 -21.83 -21.24 -1.91
C PRO A 202 -21.49 -22.13 -0.70
N ALA A 203 -22.41 -22.25 0.26
CA ALA A 203 -22.19 -23.04 1.47
C ALA A 203 -21.96 -24.55 1.20
N THR A 204 -22.35 -25.04 0.03
CA THR A 204 -22.30 -26.46 -0.36
C THR A 204 -21.03 -26.85 -1.10
N GLU A 205 -20.19 -25.88 -1.51
CA GLU A 205 -19.01 -26.17 -2.31
C GLU A 205 -17.83 -26.60 -1.43
N PRO A 206 -17.24 -27.78 -1.64
CA PRO A 206 -16.13 -28.25 -0.82
C PRO A 206 -14.90 -27.37 -1.03
N THR A 207 -14.14 -27.11 0.04
CA THR A 207 -12.86 -26.37 -0.05
C THR A 207 -11.75 -27.30 -0.50
N ARG A 208 -11.10 -26.95 -1.63
CA ARG A 208 -9.94 -27.69 -2.13
C ARG A 208 -8.77 -27.52 -1.18
N GLN A 209 -8.18 -28.63 -0.74
CA GLN A 209 -7.09 -28.64 0.25
C GLN A 209 -5.73 -28.42 -0.43
N LEU A 210 -5.52 -27.25 -1.04
CA LEU A 210 -4.29 -26.93 -1.76
C LEU A 210 -3.07 -26.97 -0.83
N ARG A 211 -3.19 -26.42 0.38
CA ARG A 211 -2.09 -26.35 1.35
C ARG A 211 -1.51 -27.73 1.67
N ARG A 212 -2.39 -28.74 1.81
CA ARG A 212 -2.01 -30.13 2.05
C ARG A 212 -1.13 -30.68 0.93
N SER A 213 -1.49 -30.39 -0.33
CA SER A 213 -0.73 -30.85 -1.49
C SER A 213 0.67 -30.22 -1.59
N VAL A 214 0.84 -29.01 -1.06
CA VAL A 214 2.16 -28.38 -0.92
C VAL A 214 2.97 -29.06 0.19
N GLU A 215 2.33 -29.32 1.34
CA GLU A 215 2.92 -29.98 2.51
C GLU A 215 3.44 -31.40 2.22
N ASP A 216 2.63 -32.22 1.55
CA ASP A 216 2.97 -33.59 1.18
C ASP A 216 3.70 -33.72 -0.16
N LYS A 217 3.97 -32.59 -0.82
CA LYS A 217 4.65 -32.47 -2.12
C LYS A 217 3.91 -33.11 -3.30
N SER A 218 2.66 -33.53 -3.14
CA SER A 218 1.85 -34.06 -4.25
C SER A 218 1.50 -33.01 -5.30
N ILE A 219 1.58 -31.71 -4.96
CA ILE A 219 1.38 -30.62 -5.92
C ILE A 219 2.34 -30.69 -7.11
N PHE A 220 3.59 -31.12 -6.90
CA PHE A 220 4.60 -31.22 -7.96
C PHE A 220 4.35 -32.40 -8.92
N ALA A 221 3.61 -33.42 -8.45
CA ALA A 221 3.20 -34.53 -9.31
C ALA A 221 1.96 -34.17 -10.17
N SER A 222 1.08 -33.33 -9.63
CA SER A 222 -0.17 -32.91 -10.30
C SER A 222 -0.01 -31.65 -11.16
N SER A 223 1.03 -30.86 -10.92
CA SER A 223 1.35 -29.63 -11.67
C SER A 223 2.85 -29.60 -11.94
N VAL A 224 3.26 -30.26 -13.03
CA VAL A 224 4.66 -30.37 -13.41
C VAL A 224 5.13 -29.05 -14.01
N ILE A 225 6.01 -28.36 -13.30
CA ILE A 225 6.61 -27.10 -13.73
C ILE A 225 8.06 -27.35 -14.17
N ASN A 226 8.39 -27.00 -15.41
CA ASN A 226 9.76 -27.05 -15.88
C ASN A 226 10.55 -25.85 -15.34
N LYS A 227 11.43 -26.08 -14.36
CA LYS A 227 12.27 -25.03 -13.76
C LYS A 227 13.13 -24.29 -14.79
N ASP A 228 13.60 -24.97 -15.84
CA ASP A 228 14.45 -24.38 -16.89
C ASP A 228 13.69 -23.43 -17.82
N SER A 229 12.36 -23.39 -17.72
CA SER A 229 11.54 -22.41 -18.43
C SER A 229 11.44 -21.06 -17.70
N PHE A 230 12.01 -20.96 -16.49
CA PHE A 230 12.22 -19.71 -15.78
C PHE A 230 13.68 -19.29 -15.82
N HIS A 231 13.93 -17.99 -15.85
CA HIS A 231 15.26 -17.42 -15.67
C HIS A 231 15.19 -16.12 -14.87
N VAL A 232 16.29 -15.77 -14.22
CA VAL A 232 16.40 -14.54 -13.42
C VAL A 232 16.74 -13.38 -14.35
N ILE A 233 15.92 -12.33 -14.34
CA ILE A 233 16.16 -11.10 -15.13
C ILE A 233 16.67 -9.93 -14.28
N GLU A 234 16.42 -9.97 -12.96
CA GLU A 234 16.93 -8.97 -12.02
C GLU A 234 17.09 -9.59 -10.63
N THR A 235 18.15 -9.20 -9.92
CA THR A 235 18.28 -9.46 -8.49
C THR A 235 18.67 -8.18 -7.78
N THR A 236 17.80 -7.70 -6.89
CA THR A 236 18.12 -6.59 -5.99
C THR A 236 18.62 -7.18 -4.65
N PRO A 237 19.89 -6.95 -4.27
CA PRO A 237 20.41 -7.38 -2.98
C PRO A 237 19.57 -6.82 -1.82
N GLY A 238 19.39 -7.60 -0.76
CA GLY A 238 18.56 -7.24 0.40
C GLY A 238 18.81 -5.81 0.94
N PRO A 239 20.06 -5.44 1.24
CA PRO A 239 20.40 -4.09 1.72
C PRO A 239 20.07 -2.95 0.74
N LEU A 240 19.94 -3.24 -0.56
CA LEU A 240 19.64 -2.27 -1.62
C LEU A 240 18.13 -2.20 -1.95
N ARG A 241 17.32 -3.08 -1.37
CA ARG A 241 15.86 -2.98 -1.47
C ARG A 241 15.38 -1.70 -0.78
N LYS A 242 14.18 -1.25 -1.14
CA LYS A 242 13.53 -0.07 -0.56
C LYS A 242 12.17 -0.46 0.02
N PRO A 243 12.03 -0.60 1.35
CA PRO A 243 13.08 -0.49 2.38
C PRO A 243 14.10 -1.65 2.33
N PRO A 244 15.29 -1.50 2.94
CA PRO A 244 16.27 -2.57 3.06
C PRO A 244 15.69 -3.82 3.71
N ASN A 245 16.18 -4.98 3.31
CA ASN A 245 15.64 -6.28 3.71
C ASN A 245 16.76 -7.29 3.98
N LEU A 246 16.50 -8.27 4.83
CA LEU A 246 17.45 -9.36 5.08
C LEU A 246 17.63 -10.28 3.85
N HIS A 247 16.64 -10.34 2.97
CA HIS A 247 16.65 -11.22 1.81
C HIS A 247 16.61 -10.44 0.48
N PRO A 248 17.26 -10.96 -0.59
CA PRO A 248 17.21 -10.33 -1.90
C PRO A 248 15.79 -10.37 -2.49
N ALA A 249 15.52 -9.47 -3.43
CA ALA A 249 14.38 -9.57 -4.32
C ALA A 249 14.87 -10.12 -5.66
N VAL A 250 14.45 -11.34 -5.99
CA VAL A 250 14.78 -12.01 -7.26
C VAL A 250 13.55 -11.92 -8.15
N LEU A 251 13.72 -11.37 -9.34
CA LEU A 251 12.68 -11.26 -10.35
C LEU A 251 12.93 -12.28 -11.45
N PHE A 252 11.95 -13.16 -11.63
CA PHE A 252 11.98 -14.21 -12.65
C PHE A 252 11.16 -13.80 -13.87
N ALA A 253 11.56 -14.26 -15.04
CA ALA A 253 10.73 -14.29 -16.24
C ALA A 253 10.50 -15.74 -16.67
N SER A 254 9.36 -16.00 -17.30
CA SER A 254 9.03 -17.30 -17.89
C SER A 254 9.04 -17.25 -19.42
N GLN A 255 9.21 -18.42 -20.03
CA GLN A 255 8.89 -18.63 -21.44
C GLN A 255 7.37 -18.70 -21.62
N ASP A 256 6.89 -18.46 -22.84
CA ASP A 256 5.46 -18.57 -23.14
C ASP A 256 4.92 -19.95 -22.74
N ASP A 257 3.75 -19.94 -22.11
CA ASP A 257 3.01 -21.14 -21.72
C ASP A 257 3.75 -22.02 -20.68
N THR A 258 4.74 -21.49 -19.95
CA THR A 258 5.37 -22.16 -18.79
C THR A 258 4.34 -22.57 -17.74
N VAL A 259 3.37 -21.69 -17.46
CA VAL A 259 2.15 -22.03 -16.72
C VAL A 259 0.99 -21.90 -17.69
N LEU A 260 0.36 -23.02 -18.03
CA LEU A 260 -0.71 -23.03 -19.01
C LEU A 260 -2.03 -22.51 -18.42
N LEU A 261 -2.60 -21.50 -19.08
CA LEU A 261 -4.02 -21.16 -18.93
C LEU A 261 -4.81 -21.83 -20.07
N GLY A 262 -5.82 -22.62 -19.70
CA GLY A 262 -6.68 -23.34 -20.63
C GLY A 262 -7.86 -22.50 -21.14
N GLU A 263 -8.95 -23.15 -21.52
CA GLU A 263 -10.22 -22.45 -21.69
C GLU A 263 -10.71 -21.95 -20.32
N GLY A 264 -11.04 -20.66 -20.24
CA GLY A 264 -11.44 -20.04 -18.97
C GLY A 264 -12.77 -20.57 -18.45
N PRO A 265 -12.99 -20.58 -17.12
CA PRO A 265 -14.29 -20.86 -16.56
C PRO A 265 -15.32 -19.80 -17.00
N LYS A 266 -16.60 -20.06 -16.73
CA LYS A 266 -17.63 -19.03 -16.89
C LYS A 266 -17.48 -17.96 -15.80
N THR A 267 -16.76 -16.89 -16.14
CA THR A 267 -16.48 -15.78 -15.24
C THR A 267 -17.71 -14.90 -15.00
N GLU A 268 -17.93 -14.51 -13.74
CA GLU A 268 -19.00 -13.61 -13.34
C GLU A 268 -18.48 -12.48 -12.44
N CYS A 269 -18.98 -11.26 -12.60
CA CYS A 269 -18.51 -10.11 -11.85
C CYS A 269 -19.59 -9.57 -10.90
N TYR A 270 -19.20 -9.38 -9.64
CA TYR A 270 -20.04 -8.87 -8.57
C TYR A 270 -19.47 -7.55 -8.06
N LYS A 271 -20.31 -6.52 -7.92
CA LYS A 271 -19.91 -5.26 -7.28
C LYS A 271 -20.20 -5.35 -5.79
N HIS A 272 -19.29 -4.87 -4.97
CA HIS A 272 -19.55 -4.76 -3.54
C HIS A 272 -20.70 -3.75 -3.31
N PRO A 273 -21.68 -4.04 -2.45
CA PRO A 273 -22.88 -3.20 -2.31
C PRO A 273 -22.61 -1.83 -1.67
N ILE A 274 -21.56 -1.72 -0.85
CA ILE A 274 -21.23 -0.50 -0.08
C ILE A 274 -19.89 0.12 -0.48
N VAL A 275 -18.78 -0.63 -0.36
CA VAL A 275 -17.43 -0.22 -0.80
C VAL A 275 -17.44 0.17 -2.29
N PRO A 276 -17.22 1.45 -2.63
CA PRO A 276 -17.31 1.93 -4.01
C PRO A 276 -16.24 1.33 -4.92
N ASP A 277 -16.66 1.02 -6.16
CA ASP A 277 -15.81 0.51 -7.24
C ASP A 277 -15.00 -0.76 -6.92
N LEU A 278 -15.24 -1.38 -5.76
CA LEU A 278 -14.76 -2.72 -5.44
C LEU A 278 -15.61 -3.77 -6.16
N ARG A 279 -14.93 -4.65 -6.88
CA ARG A 279 -15.50 -5.77 -7.60
C ARG A 279 -14.82 -7.08 -7.21
N LEU A 280 -15.60 -8.16 -7.19
CA LEU A 280 -15.08 -9.53 -7.19
C LEU A 280 -15.47 -10.20 -8.51
N ILE A 281 -14.48 -10.55 -9.30
CA ILE A 281 -14.62 -11.31 -10.54
C ILE A 281 -14.37 -12.77 -10.18
N LYS A 282 -15.42 -13.58 -10.15
CA LYS A 282 -15.35 -15.00 -9.80
C LYS A 282 -14.97 -15.85 -11.00
N ASP A 283 -14.32 -16.98 -10.72
CA ASP A 283 -14.04 -18.02 -11.71
C ASP A 283 -13.23 -17.48 -12.90
N VAL A 284 -12.19 -16.69 -12.61
CA VAL A 284 -11.22 -16.18 -13.59
C VAL A 284 -10.17 -17.24 -13.91
N LEU A 285 -9.70 -17.93 -12.87
CA LEU A 285 -8.79 -19.07 -12.97
C LEU A 285 -9.50 -20.33 -12.50
N SER A 286 -9.22 -21.46 -13.14
CA SER A 286 -9.64 -22.76 -12.61
C SER A 286 -8.83 -23.13 -11.36
N PRO A 287 -9.34 -24.07 -10.54
CA PRO A 287 -8.57 -24.60 -9.42
C PRO A 287 -7.22 -25.24 -9.83
N GLU A 288 -7.16 -25.87 -11.00
CA GLU A 288 -5.95 -26.46 -11.57
C GLU A 288 -4.93 -25.40 -11.99
N GLU A 289 -5.39 -24.30 -12.59
CA GLU A 289 -4.54 -23.17 -12.96
C GLU A 289 -3.95 -22.51 -11.71
N CYS A 290 -4.78 -22.29 -10.67
CA CYS A 290 -4.31 -21.79 -9.38
C CYS A 290 -3.26 -22.71 -8.75
N SER A 291 -3.50 -24.03 -8.78
CA SER A 291 -2.55 -25.03 -8.26
C SER A 291 -1.23 -24.98 -9.02
N SER A 292 -1.27 -24.81 -10.35
CA SER A 292 -0.08 -24.72 -11.20
C SER A 292 0.74 -23.46 -10.93
N ILE A 293 0.10 -22.32 -10.68
CA ILE A 293 0.80 -21.09 -10.30
C ILE A 293 1.47 -21.24 -8.93
N VAL A 294 0.78 -21.85 -7.95
CA VAL A 294 1.38 -22.13 -6.63
C VAL A 294 2.55 -23.12 -6.76
N ALA A 295 2.41 -24.17 -7.58
CA ALA A 295 3.50 -25.11 -7.86
C ALA A 295 4.72 -24.43 -8.47
N ALA A 296 4.52 -23.44 -9.35
CA ALA A 296 5.60 -22.66 -9.94
C ALA A 296 6.33 -21.83 -8.86
N GLY A 297 5.58 -21.11 -8.02
CA GLY A 297 6.16 -20.35 -6.91
C GLY A 297 6.93 -21.23 -5.91
N GLU A 298 6.41 -22.41 -5.57
CA GLU A 298 7.11 -23.36 -4.69
C GLU A 298 8.36 -23.98 -5.36
N THR A 299 8.33 -24.19 -6.68
CA THR A 299 9.47 -24.70 -7.48
C THR A 299 10.60 -23.67 -7.61
N MET A 300 10.24 -22.40 -7.71
CA MET A 300 11.16 -21.25 -7.78
C MET A 300 11.58 -20.72 -6.41
N GLU A 301 11.04 -21.30 -5.34
CA GLU A 301 11.30 -21.00 -3.94
C GLU A 301 10.84 -19.59 -3.51
N PHE A 302 9.75 -19.55 -2.73
CA PHE A 302 9.29 -18.31 -2.10
C PHE A 302 10.35 -17.76 -1.10
N ILE A 303 10.80 -16.53 -1.34
CA ILE A 303 11.82 -15.86 -0.51
C ILE A 303 11.15 -15.02 0.58
N PRO A 304 11.53 -15.14 1.87
CA PRO A 304 10.93 -14.34 2.94
C PRO A 304 11.09 -12.83 2.74
N ASP A 305 10.06 -12.07 3.10
CA ASP A 305 10.10 -10.61 3.19
C ASP A 305 10.30 -10.17 4.63
N ALA A 306 11.54 -9.85 4.98
CA ALA A 306 11.93 -9.47 6.34
C ALA A 306 12.69 -8.13 6.31
N PRO A 307 11.98 -6.99 6.35
CA PRO A 307 12.61 -5.67 6.34
C PRO A 307 13.62 -5.54 7.47
N MET A 308 14.80 -4.97 7.17
CA MET A 308 15.83 -4.74 8.18
C MET A 308 15.32 -3.71 9.18
N ARG A 309 15.45 -4.04 10.47
CA ARG A 309 15.14 -3.15 11.58
C ARG A 309 16.41 -2.72 12.31
N PRO A 310 16.37 -1.62 13.08
CA PRO A 310 17.47 -1.25 13.96
C PRO A 310 17.89 -2.41 14.89
N GLN A 311 19.15 -2.39 15.30
CA GLN A 311 19.75 -3.47 16.08
C GLN A 311 19.03 -3.61 17.44
N GLY A 312 18.45 -4.79 17.71
CA GLY A 312 17.71 -5.08 18.95
C GLY A 312 16.19 -5.20 18.80
N GLU A 313 15.62 -4.88 17.63
CA GLU A 313 14.21 -5.11 17.34
C GLU A 313 13.95 -6.48 16.69
N ASP A 314 12.86 -7.13 17.07
CA ASP A 314 12.41 -8.38 16.45
C ASP A 314 12.06 -8.16 14.97
N THR A 315 12.66 -8.98 14.11
CA THR A 315 12.34 -8.97 12.68
C THR A 315 11.18 -9.92 12.40
N SER A 316 10.08 -9.39 11.87
CA SER A 316 8.91 -10.17 11.46
C SER A 316 8.95 -10.45 9.96
N ILE A 317 8.60 -11.67 9.56
CA ILE A 317 8.38 -12.02 8.15
C ILE A 317 6.97 -11.53 7.76
N LEU A 318 6.91 -10.58 6.84
CA LEU A 318 5.64 -9.98 6.39
C LEU A 318 4.91 -10.85 5.36
N ALA A 319 5.67 -11.54 4.52
CA ALA A 319 5.20 -12.49 3.51
C ALA A 319 6.37 -13.35 3.05
N HIS A 320 6.12 -14.32 2.17
CA HIS A 320 7.15 -14.85 1.29
C HIS A 320 6.79 -14.53 -0.16
N ASN A 321 7.79 -14.18 -0.96
CA ASN A 321 7.61 -13.60 -2.29
C ASN A 321 8.15 -14.53 -3.37
N PHE A 322 7.40 -14.64 -4.46
CA PHE A 322 7.88 -15.04 -5.77
C PHE A 322 7.51 -13.91 -6.74
N TYR A 323 8.51 -13.19 -7.23
CA TYR A 323 8.31 -12.10 -8.19
C TYR A 323 8.51 -12.63 -9.61
N TRP A 324 7.50 -12.42 -10.44
CA TRP A 324 7.42 -13.04 -11.75
C TRP A 324 6.94 -12.02 -12.79
N ILE A 325 7.73 -11.76 -13.83
CA ILE A 325 7.23 -11.16 -15.05
C ILE A 325 6.60 -12.29 -15.87
N VAL A 326 5.26 -12.30 -15.93
CA VAL A 326 4.54 -13.33 -16.68
C VAL A 326 4.85 -13.22 -18.17
N ASP A 327 4.88 -14.37 -18.84
CA ASP A 327 5.00 -14.47 -20.28
C ASP A 327 3.77 -13.89 -21.00
N GLN A 328 3.93 -13.60 -22.30
CA GLN A 328 2.91 -12.88 -23.05
C GLN A 328 1.67 -13.76 -23.27
N ALA A 329 1.87 -15.05 -23.51
CA ALA A 329 0.78 -16.01 -23.68
C ALA A 329 -0.11 -16.10 -22.43
N PHE A 330 0.49 -16.21 -21.23
CA PHE A 330 -0.23 -16.18 -19.96
C PHE A 330 -0.98 -14.85 -19.78
N HIS A 331 -0.29 -13.72 -19.98
CA HIS A 331 -0.86 -12.38 -19.84
C HIS A 331 -2.12 -12.20 -20.71
N ASP A 332 -2.00 -12.48 -22.01
CA ASP A 332 -3.07 -12.20 -22.97
C ASP A 332 -4.31 -13.06 -22.73
N LYS A 333 -4.11 -14.33 -22.36
CA LYS A 333 -5.19 -15.23 -21.96
C LYS A 333 -5.90 -14.71 -20.72
N LEU A 334 -5.17 -14.37 -19.66
CA LEU A 334 -5.78 -13.84 -18.43
C LEU A 334 -6.51 -12.51 -18.70
N TRP A 335 -5.89 -11.59 -19.45
CA TRP A 335 -6.49 -10.31 -19.79
C TRP A 335 -7.79 -10.48 -20.59
N SER A 336 -7.81 -11.39 -21.57
CA SER A 336 -9.01 -11.67 -22.36
C SER A 336 -10.21 -12.13 -21.51
N ARG A 337 -9.96 -12.85 -20.41
CA ARG A 337 -11.00 -13.30 -19.48
C ARG A 337 -11.58 -12.17 -18.64
N VAL A 338 -10.79 -11.13 -18.35
CA VAL A 338 -11.17 -10.10 -17.36
C VAL A 338 -11.43 -8.71 -17.93
N LYS A 339 -10.99 -8.42 -19.17
CA LYS A 339 -11.10 -7.09 -19.79
C LYS A 339 -12.51 -6.51 -19.75
N ALA A 340 -13.54 -7.34 -19.96
CA ALA A 340 -14.94 -6.89 -19.95
C ALA A 340 -15.46 -6.52 -18.55
N PHE A 341 -14.74 -6.90 -17.48
CA PHE A 341 -15.16 -6.70 -16.10
C PHE A 341 -14.38 -5.59 -15.38
N VAL A 342 -13.38 -4.99 -16.03
CA VAL A 342 -12.71 -3.78 -15.53
C VAL A 342 -13.30 -2.54 -16.19
N PRO A 343 -13.26 -1.37 -15.53
CA PRO A 343 -13.71 -0.12 -16.16
C PRO A 343 -12.98 0.16 -17.48
N GLU A 344 -13.71 0.39 -18.56
CA GLU A 344 -13.11 0.70 -19.87
C GLU A 344 -12.42 2.07 -19.87
N SER A 345 -12.97 3.03 -19.11
CA SER A 345 -12.41 4.35 -18.92
C SER A 345 -12.65 4.91 -17.52
N VAL A 346 -11.66 5.65 -17.00
CA VAL A 346 -11.71 6.30 -15.69
C VAL A 346 -11.26 7.75 -15.84
N GLY A 347 -12.20 8.68 -15.75
CA GLY A 347 -11.90 10.11 -15.95
C GLY A 347 -11.34 10.42 -17.35
N GLY A 348 -11.78 9.69 -18.39
CA GLY A 348 -11.30 9.85 -19.77
C GLY A 348 -10.02 9.08 -20.10
N ARG A 349 -9.39 8.43 -19.12
CA ARG A 349 -8.21 7.56 -19.34
C ARG A 349 -8.66 6.16 -19.73
N LEU A 350 -8.14 5.60 -20.82
CA LEU A 350 -8.56 4.30 -21.33
C LEU A 350 -7.76 3.17 -20.69
N VAL A 351 -8.42 2.03 -20.48
CA VAL A 351 -7.77 0.81 -20.00
C VAL A 351 -6.92 0.16 -21.08
N ARG A 352 -5.74 -0.34 -20.71
CA ARG A 352 -4.76 -0.90 -21.65
C ARG A 352 -4.45 -2.37 -21.39
N GLY A 353 -4.42 -2.79 -20.13
CA GLY A 353 -4.07 -4.16 -19.79
C GLY A 353 -3.97 -4.38 -18.29
N ILE A 354 -3.30 -5.47 -17.92
CA ILE A 354 -2.84 -5.73 -16.57
C ILE A 354 -1.31 -5.75 -16.56
N ASN A 355 -0.72 -5.34 -15.45
CA ASN A 355 0.73 -5.32 -15.34
C ASN A 355 1.31 -6.72 -15.37
N ARG A 356 2.35 -6.95 -16.18
CA ARG A 356 3.01 -8.26 -16.27
C ARG A 356 3.83 -8.61 -15.04
N ARG A 357 4.15 -7.65 -14.17
CA ARG A 357 4.88 -7.88 -12.93
C ARG A 357 3.96 -8.42 -11.83
N PHE A 358 3.92 -9.74 -11.73
CA PHE A 358 3.17 -10.44 -10.72
C PHE A 358 3.99 -10.57 -9.44
N ARG A 359 3.38 -10.13 -8.34
CA ARG A 359 3.90 -10.37 -6.98
C ARG A 359 3.08 -11.48 -6.37
N VAL A 360 3.63 -12.69 -6.38
CA VAL A 360 2.98 -13.86 -5.77
C VAL A 360 3.42 -13.91 -4.31
N TYR A 361 2.45 -13.87 -3.41
CA TYR A 361 2.67 -13.85 -1.97
C TYR A 361 2.17 -15.14 -1.33
N ARG A 362 2.95 -15.63 -0.35
CA ARG A 362 2.53 -16.65 0.62
C ARG A 362 2.52 -16.05 2.03
N TYR A 363 1.33 -15.91 2.60
CA TYR A 363 1.13 -15.50 3.99
C TYR A 363 0.87 -16.74 4.87
N VAL A 364 1.61 -16.83 5.97
CA VAL A 364 1.50 -17.91 6.97
C VAL A 364 1.10 -17.31 8.32
N PRO A 365 0.74 -18.10 9.34
CA PRO A 365 0.36 -17.55 10.63
C PRO A 365 1.42 -16.60 11.22
N GLY A 366 0.97 -15.42 11.66
CA GLY A 366 1.85 -14.34 12.12
C GLY A 366 2.33 -13.38 11.03
N ALA A 367 2.13 -13.71 9.75
CA ALA A 367 2.31 -12.76 8.64
C ALA A 367 1.06 -11.89 8.51
N GLU A 368 1.26 -10.58 8.49
CA GLU A 368 0.20 -9.60 8.30
C GLU A 368 0.63 -8.57 7.26
N TYR A 369 -0.29 -8.24 6.34
CA TYR A 369 -0.11 -7.12 5.45
C TYR A 369 -0.90 -5.92 5.98
N ARG A 370 -0.16 -5.05 6.68
CA ARG A 370 -0.69 -3.89 7.42
C ARG A 370 -1.60 -3.01 6.56
N CYS A 371 -2.46 -2.26 7.24
CA CYS A 371 -3.36 -1.32 6.61
C CYS A 371 -2.60 -0.26 5.78
N HIS A 372 -2.94 -0.11 4.50
CA HIS A 372 -2.20 0.73 3.57
C HIS A 372 -3.07 1.21 2.39
N ILE A 373 -2.50 2.15 1.63
CA ILE A 373 -3.00 2.61 0.34
C ILE A 373 -2.03 2.15 -0.73
N ASP A 374 -2.56 1.54 -1.79
CA ASP A 374 -1.77 1.04 -2.89
C ASP A 374 -1.23 2.17 -3.79
N GLY A 375 0.06 2.10 -4.09
CA GLY A 375 0.75 3.04 -4.98
C GLY A 375 0.45 2.77 -6.45
N ALA A 376 0.52 3.80 -7.29
CA ALA A 376 0.47 3.65 -8.75
C ALA A 376 1.77 3.03 -9.28
N TRP A 377 1.68 2.29 -10.37
CA TRP A 377 2.81 1.60 -11.01
C TRP A 377 2.68 1.67 -12.54
N PRO A 378 3.75 2.00 -13.29
CA PRO A 378 3.72 1.97 -14.75
C PRO A 378 3.74 0.53 -15.27
N PRO A 379 3.36 0.27 -16.53
CA PRO A 379 3.50 -1.05 -17.12
C PRO A 379 4.92 -1.57 -17.01
N SER A 380 5.06 -2.83 -16.62
CA SER A 380 6.36 -3.47 -16.50
C SER A 380 6.51 -4.56 -17.54
N GLY A 381 7.73 -4.72 -18.05
CA GLY A 381 8.01 -5.66 -19.12
C GLY A 381 9.46 -6.14 -19.14
N ILE A 382 9.84 -6.73 -20.26
CA ILE A 382 11.19 -7.19 -20.54
C ILE A 382 11.62 -6.51 -21.83
N ASP A 383 12.81 -5.91 -21.83
CA ASP A 383 13.40 -5.34 -23.03
C ASP A 383 13.80 -6.47 -23.98
N ALA A 384 13.19 -6.53 -25.16
CA ALA A 384 13.37 -7.63 -26.10
C ALA A 384 14.79 -7.75 -26.69
N ALA A 385 15.62 -6.71 -26.59
CA ALA A 385 16.98 -6.72 -27.12
C ALA A 385 18.02 -7.14 -26.06
N THR A 386 17.78 -6.79 -24.81
CA THR A 386 18.73 -6.99 -23.69
C THR A 386 18.29 -8.06 -22.70
N ASP A 387 17.04 -8.53 -22.80
CA ASP A 387 16.41 -9.46 -21.85
C ASP A 387 16.37 -8.93 -20.41
N ALA A 388 16.52 -7.60 -20.26
CA ALA A 388 16.55 -6.94 -18.98
C ALA A 388 15.15 -6.52 -18.53
N TYR A 389 14.94 -6.45 -17.22
CA TYR A 389 13.72 -5.89 -16.64
C TYR A 389 13.51 -4.44 -17.07
N GLN A 390 12.33 -4.13 -17.59
CA GLN A 390 11.89 -2.79 -17.91
C GLN A 390 10.84 -2.33 -16.89
N TYR A 391 11.20 -1.36 -16.05
CA TYR A 391 10.31 -0.80 -15.02
C TYR A 391 9.06 -0.13 -15.62
N ASP A 392 9.26 0.67 -16.67
CA ASP A 392 8.20 1.36 -17.41
C ASP A 392 8.31 0.99 -18.90
N SER A 393 7.45 0.06 -19.32
CA SER A 393 7.30 -0.45 -20.68
C SER A 393 6.16 0.23 -21.45
N SER A 394 5.71 1.42 -21.00
CA SER A 394 4.75 2.21 -21.75
C SER A 394 5.26 2.51 -23.17
N PRO A 395 4.41 2.49 -24.21
CA PRO A 395 4.80 2.94 -25.53
C PRO A 395 5.30 4.39 -25.53
N ALA A 396 6.22 4.70 -26.45
CA ALA A 396 6.81 6.04 -26.54
C ALA A 396 5.72 7.08 -26.86
N GLY A 397 5.54 8.07 -25.97
CA GLY A 397 4.52 9.11 -26.11
C GLY A 397 3.15 8.73 -25.56
N GLU A 398 2.95 7.50 -25.10
CA GLU A 398 1.68 6.99 -24.55
C GLU A 398 1.93 6.46 -23.15
N LYS A 399 2.23 7.36 -22.21
CA LYS A 399 2.53 6.97 -20.82
C LYS A 399 1.30 6.39 -20.14
N GLN A 400 1.52 5.31 -19.41
CA GLN A 400 0.49 4.58 -18.70
C GLN A 400 0.83 4.46 -17.21
N SER A 401 -0.20 4.30 -16.40
CA SER A 401 -0.08 4.09 -14.95
C SER A 401 -1.26 3.26 -14.48
N SER A 402 -1.05 2.45 -13.45
CA SER A 402 -2.15 1.73 -12.83
C SER A 402 -3.07 2.62 -12.02
N LEU A 403 -4.36 2.29 -12.06
CA LEU A 403 -5.43 2.93 -11.29
C LEU A 403 -6.26 1.93 -10.46
N PHE A 404 -6.13 0.63 -10.73
CA PHE A 404 -6.85 -0.42 -9.99
C PHE A 404 -5.90 -1.55 -9.58
N THR A 405 -6.00 -1.98 -8.33
CA THR A 405 -5.29 -3.15 -7.84
C THR A 405 -6.02 -4.36 -8.39
N PHE A 406 -5.26 -5.35 -8.85
CA PHE A 406 -5.78 -6.60 -9.38
C PHE A 406 -5.24 -7.75 -8.52
N LEU A 407 -6.06 -8.19 -7.57
CA LEU A 407 -5.67 -9.14 -6.52
C LEU A 407 -6.29 -10.51 -6.76
N ILE A 408 -5.49 -11.49 -7.15
CA ILE A 408 -5.92 -12.85 -7.54
C ILE A 408 -5.76 -13.80 -6.35
N TYR A 409 -6.85 -14.42 -5.90
CA TYR A 409 -6.81 -15.41 -4.82
C TYR A 409 -6.51 -16.80 -5.38
N LEU A 410 -5.39 -17.41 -4.95
CA LEU A 410 -4.96 -18.72 -5.45
C LEU A 410 -5.41 -19.90 -4.60
N ASN A 411 -5.94 -19.63 -3.40
CA ASN A 411 -6.57 -20.62 -2.55
C ASN A 411 -7.55 -19.96 -1.56
N ASP A 412 -8.30 -20.80 -0.85
CA ASP A 412 -9.26 -20.41 0.18
C ASP A 412 -9.32 -21.40 1.36
N ASP A 413 -8.35 -22.33 1.48
CA ASP A 413 -8.22 -23.32 2.56
C ASP A 413 -7.43 -22.80 3.77
N PHE A 414 -7.81 -21.62 4.26
CA PHE A 414 -7.22 -20.97 5.44
C PHE A 414 -8.26 -20.22 6.27
N ARG A 415 -7.87 -19.85 7.50
CA ARG A 415 -8.68 -19.06 8.43
C ARG A 415 -8.07 -17.68 8.67
N GLY A 416 -8.92 -16.66 8.70
CA GLY A 416 -8.48 -15.26 8.56
C GLY A 416 -8.18 -14.95 7.09
N GLY A 417 -7.23 -14.06 6.84
CA GLY A 417 -6.75 -13.79 5.47
C GLY A 417 -7.73 -12.98 4.61
N GLU A 418 -8.81 -12.44 5.16
CA GLU A 418 -9.71 -11.54 4.45
C GLU A 418 -8.98 -10.32 3.88
N THR A 419 -9.45 -9.81 2.74
CA THR A 419 -9.03 -8.48 2.27
C THR A 419 -10.05 -7.49 2.80
N THR A 420 -9.66 -6.69 3.80
CA THR A 420 -10.59 -5.86 4.57
C THR A 420 -10.42 -4.40 4.18
N PHE A 421 -11.53 -3.75 3.82
CA PHE A 421 -11.57 -2.34 3.41
C PHE A 421 -12.12 -1.46 4.53
N PHE A 422 -11.55 -0.27 4.70
CA PHE A 422 -11.92 0.65 5.76
C PHE A 422 -12.47 1.95 5.20
N ILE A 423 -13.71 2.28 5.54
CA ILE A 423 -14.41 3.47 5.05
C ILE A 423 -15.06 4.19 6.25
N PRO A 424 -14.97 5.53 6.33
CA PRO A 424 -15.73 6.31 7.30
C PRO A 424 -17.22 5.93 7.31
N SER A 425 -17.77 5.71 8.50
CA SER A 425 -19.23 5.54 8.66
C SER A 425 -19.95 6.90 8.58
N VAL A 426 -21.28 6.91 8.62
CA VAL A 426 -22.04 8.16 8.75
C VAL A 426 -21.75 8.91 10.06
N LYS A 427 -21.28 8.20 11.09
CA LYS A 427 -20.91 8.77 12.38
C LYS A 427 -19.43 9.13 12.36
N GLU A 428 -19.12 10.41 12.53
CA GLU A 428 -17.73 10.87 12.65
C GLU A 428 -17.03 10.20 13.83
N GLY A 429 -15.75 9.86 13.64
CA GLY A 429 -14.95 9.08 14.59
C GLY A 429 -15.18 7.57 14.56
N VAL A 430 -16.06 7.07 13.67
CA VAL A 430 -16.28 5.63 13.48
C VAL A 430 -15.97 5.22 12.04
N ILE A 431 -15.10 4.21 11.89
CA ILE A 431 -14.71 3.61 10.61
C ILE A 431 -15.38 2.23 10.48
N ASN A 432 -16.04 1.97 9.36
CA ASN A 432 -16.58 0.65 9.02
C ASN A 432 -15.49 -0.21 8.36
N ALA A 433 -15.33 -1.45 8.84
CA ALA A 433 -14.46 -2.45 8.23
C ALA A 433 -15.28 -3.47 7.44
N TYR A 434 -15.02 -3.62 6.14
CA TYR A 434 -15.72 -4.53 5.23
C TYR A 434 -14.79 -5.67 4.78
N PRO A 435 -14.86 -6.84 5.41
CA PRO A 435 -14.05 -7.99 5.04
C PRO A 435 -14.57 -8.63 3.75
N VAL A 436 -13.68 -8.90 2.79
CA VAL A 436 -13.98 -9.70 1.60
C VAL A 436 -13.36 -11.08 1.76
N LYS A 437 -14.19 -12.13 1.66
CA LYS A 437 -13.70 -13.51 1.75
C LYS A 437 -12.93 -13.88 0.47
N PRO A 438 -11.66 -14.32 0.55
CA PRO A 438 -10.95 -14.88 -0.59
C PRO A 438 -11.65 -16.14 -1.09
N ILE A 439 -11.78 -16.24 -2.41
CA ILE A 439 -12.34 -17.41 -3.10
C ILE A 439 -11.33 -17.80 -4.18
N MET A 440 -10.87 -19.05 -4.14
CA MET A 440 -9.88 -19.57 -5.09
C MET A 440 -10.30 -19.29 -6.54
N GLY A 441 -9.37 -18.79 -7.36
CA GLY A 441 -9.60 -18.46 -8.76
C GLY A 441 -10.35 -17.15 -9.01
N SER A 442 -10.75 -16.43 -7.96
CA SER A 442 -11.41 -15.13 -8.07
C SER A 442 -10.40 -13.98 -7.99
N VAL A 443 -10.79 -12.82 -8.53
CA VAL A 443 -10.02 -11.58 -8.53
C VAL A 443 -10.79 -10.47 -7.85
N ALA A 444 -10.20 -9.83 -6.85
CA ALA A 444 -10.67 -8.55 -6.33
C ALA A 444 -10.04 -7.40 -7.14
N VAL A 445 -10.88 -6.50 -7.64
CA VAL A 445 -10.45 -5.30 -8.39
C VAL A 445 -10.99 -4.06 -7.69
N PHE A 446 -10.11 -3.13 -7.33
CA PHE A 446 -10.48 -1.92 -6.59
C PHE A 446 -9.54 -0.75 -6.86
N PRO A 447 -10.01 0.51 -6.74
CA PRO A 447 -9.22 1.66 -7.13
C PRO A 447 -8.06 1.96 -6.17
N HIS A 448 -6.94 2.43 -6.73
CA HIS A 448 -5.77 2.93 -6.02
C HIS A 448 -5.03 3.99 -6.87
N GLY A 449 -3.82 4.39 -6.47
CA GLY A 449 -2.92 5.17 -7.32
C GLY A 449 -3.25 6.66 -7.42
N GLU A 450 -4.48 7.07 -7.10
CA GLU A 450 -4.86 8.46 -6.88
C GLU A 450 -5.18 8.69 -5.40
N ALA A 451 -4.85 9.87 -4.87
CA ALA A 451 -5.19 10.16 -3.48
C ALA A 451 -6.72 10.26 -3.28
N ALA A 452 -7.46 10.72 -4.28
CA ALA A 452 -8.93 10.71 -4.25
C ALA A 452 -9.45 9.33 -4.68
N GLY A 453 -10.31 8.71 -3.88
CA GLY A 453 -10.95 7.44 -4.19
C GLY A 453 -10.11 6.19 -3.90
N ALA A 454 -8.82 6.30 -3.58
CA ALA A 454 -8.03 5.15 -3.13
C ALA A 454 -8.60 4.55 -1.85
N LEU A 455 -8.74 3.22 -1.85
CA LEU A 455 -9.32 2.52 -0.73
C LEU A 455 -8.25 2.08 0.27
N LEU A 456 -8.44 2.50 1.52
CA LEU A 456 -7.67 1.99 2.65
C LEU A 456 -8.05 0.53 2.87
N HIS A 457 -7.06 -0.34 2.87
CA HIS A 457 -7.29 -1.77 3.02
C HIS A 457 -6.10 -2.50 3.65
N GLU A 458 -6.35 -3.73 4.06
CA GLU A 458 -5.34 -4.64 4.60
C GLU A 458 -5.54 -6.06 4.09
N GLY A 459 -4.53 -6.91 4.29
CA GLY A 459 -4.70 -8.36 4.33
C GLY A 459 -4.75 -8.82 5.78
N THR A 460 -5.96 -9.08 6.30
CA THR A 460 -6.17 -9.54 7.68
C THR A 460 -5.31 -10.78 7.94
N GLY A 461 -4.66 -10.83 9.12
CA GLY A 461 -3.71 -11.89 9.45
C GLY A 461 -4.26 -13.30 9.24
N VAL A 462 -3.43 -14.18 8.67
CA VAL A 462 -3.75 -15.61 8.59
C VAL A 462 -3.56 -16.20 9.98
N VAL A 463 -4.53 -16.97 10.47
CA VAL A 463 -4.48 -17.61 11.80
C VAL A 463 -4.21 -19.11 11.67
N GLU A 464 -4.64 -19.73 10.57
CA GLU A 464 -4.47 -21.16 10.29
C GLU A 464 -4.34 -21.37 8.77
N GLY A 465 -3.50 -22.31 8.35
CA GLY A 465 -3.21 -22.58 6.94
C GLY A 465 -2.19 -21.61 6.34
N ALA A 466 -2.25 -21.40 5.02
CA ALA A 466 -1.48 -20.36 4.34
C ALA A 466 -2.33 -19.75 3.22
N LYS A 467 -2.23 -18.44 3.02
CA LYS A 467 -2.89 -17.71 1.92
C LYS A 467 -1.89 -17.47 0.79
N TYR A 468 -2.25 -17.92 -0.41
CA TYR A 468 -1.55 -17.62 -1.66
C TYR A 468 -2.36 -16.60 -2.46
N VAL A 469 -1.72 -15.52 -2.88
CA VAL A 469 -2.37 -14.44 -3.61
C VAL A 469 -1.40 -13.78 -4.56
N ILE A 470 -1.88 -13.30 -5.69
CA ILE A 470 -1.10 -12.49 -6.64
C ILE A 470 -1.58 -11.06 -6.56
N ARG A 471 -0.65 -10.11 -6.44
CA ARG A 471 -0.93 -8.70 -6.66
C ARG A 471 -0.29 -8.22 -7.95
N THR A 472 -1.12 -7.83 -8.89
CA THR A 472 -0.77 -7.00 -10.05
C THR A 472 -1.70 -5.79 -10.09
N ASP A 473 -1.70 -5.02 -11.18
CA ASP A 473 -2.44 -3.78 -11.30
C ASP A 473 -3.07 -3.68 -12.70
N VAL A 474 -4.17 -2.93 -12.84
CA VAL A 474 -4.83 -2.63 -14.13
C VAL A 474 -4.32 -1.28 -14.63
N GLU A 475 -3.84 -1.27 -15.87
CA GLU A 475 -3.12 -0.16 -16.47
C GLU A 475 -4.06 0.72 -17.30
N TYR A 476 -3.90 2.02 -17.15
CA TYR A 476 -4.63 3.04 -17.89
C TYR A 476 -3.67 4.06 -18.48
N ASP A 477 -4.12 4.77 -19.51
CA ASP A 477 -3.43 5.97 -19.97
C ASP A 477 -3.30 7.00 -18.83
N ILE A 478 -2.22 7.77 -18.82
CA ILE A 478 -2.09 8.89 -17.87
C ILE A 478 -2.91 10.09 -18.35
N ASP A 479 -2.87 10.36 -19.66
CA ASP A 479 -3.61 11.45 -20.28
C ASP A 479 -5.05 11.01 -20.58
N ALA A 480 -6.01 11.88 -20.26
CA ALA A 480 -7.39 11.67 -20.65
C ALA A 480 -7.54 11.86 -22.17
N THR A 481 -8.19 10.91 -22.84
CA THR A 481 -8.67 11.10 -24.20
C THR A 481 -9.71 12.22 -24.21
N VAL A 482 -9.48 13.23 -25.05
CA VAL A 482 -10.35 14.42 -25.24
C VAL A 482 -11.61 14.07 -26.01
#